data_AF-A0A2V7XTA7-F1
#
_entry.id   AF-A0A2V7XTA7-F1
#
_cell.length_a   1.000
_cell.length_b   1.000
_cell.length_c   1.000
_cell.angle_alpha   90.00
_cell.angle_beta   90.00
_cell.angle_gamma   90.00
#
_symmetry.space_group_name_H-M   'P 1'
#
loop_
_entity.id
_entity.type
_entity.pdbx_description
1 polymer ?
#
loop_
_entity_poly.entity_id
_entity_poly.type
_entity_poly.pdbx_seq_one_letter_code
_entity_poly.pdbx_strand_id
1 'polypeptide(L)'
;MTASGTLEARTVNVGSLVGGRVTHVLVDEGSRVEAGQVLMTLETETIDRQIAEQRAVIESARSQYQKAVAGPRPEEIAKAQAIATNDEIDRGRFERLYRAGIVAKEQLDDATTKAKTSAEDLRIL
;
A
#
# COMPACT_ATOMS: atom_id res chain seq x y z
N MET A 1 58.17 -25.38 48.98
CA MET A 1 57.59 -24.03 48.92
C MET A 1 56.32 -24.11 48.11
N THR A 2 55.17 -23.90 48.74
CA THR A 2 53.88 -23.79 48.07
C THR A 2 53.58 -22.32 47.84
N ALA A 3 53.44 -21.91 46.59
CA ALA A 3 53.02 -20.56 46.23
C ALA A 3 51.53 -20.58 45.92
N SER A 4 50.76 -19.75 46.62
CA SER A 4 49.34 -19.50 46.35
C SER A 4 49.20 -18.21 45.55
N GLY A 5 48.55 -18.27 44.40
CA GLY A 5 48.15 -17.09 43.61
C GLY A 5 46.65 -17.09 43.39
N THR A 6 46.05 -15.89 43.37
CA THR A 6 44.63 -15.70 43.05
C THR A 6 44.50 -15.38 41.58
N LEU A 7 43.65 -16.13 40.88
CA LEU A 7 43.32 -15.89 39.48
C LEU A 7 41.98 -15.15 39.43
N GLU A 8 41.98 -13.90 38.98
CA GLU A 8 40.74 -13.14 38.80
C GLU A 8 40.28 -13.21 37.33
N ALA A 9 39.01 -13.56 37.13
CA ALA A 9 38.37 -13.59 35.83
C ALA A 9 37.14 -12.68 35.84
N ARG A 10 36.91 -11.98 34.73
CA ARG A 10 35.69 -11.18 34.54
C ARG A 10 34.60 -12.07 33.95
N THR A 11 33.56 -12.33 34.75
CA THR A 11 32.41 -13.13 34.33
C THR A 11 31.26 -12.23 33.91
N VAL A 12 30.56 -12.59 32.84
CA VAL A 12 29.33 -11.94 32.39
C VAL A 12 28.26 -12.99 32.10
N ASN A 13 27.01 -12.69 32.45
CA ASN A 13 25.88 -13.55 32.13
C ASN A 13 25.25 -13.05 30.82
N VAL A 14 25.22 -13.92 29.81
CA VAL A 14 24.61 -13.61 28.51
C VAL A 14 23.27 -14.33 28.43
N GLY A 15 22.21 -13.58 28.17
CA GLY A 15 20.85 -14.11 28.05
C GLY A 15 20.09 -13.43 26.91
N SER A 16 19.00 -14.07 26.47
CA SER A 16 18.12 -13.48 25.46
C SER A 16 17.21 -12.40 26.06
N LEU A 17 16.96 -11.34 25.29
CA LEU A 17 15.95 -10.32 25.62
C LEU A 17 14.52 -10.81 25.38
N VAL A 18 14.34 -11.82 24.53
CA VAL A 18 13.05 -12.40 24.18
C VAL A 18 13.00 -13.85 24.65
N GLY A 19 11.88 -14.24 25.24
CA GLY A 19 11.62 -15.64 25.55
C GLY A 19 11.39 -16.44 24.27
N GLY A 20 11.68 -17.73 24.30
CA GLY A 20 11.49 -18.62 23.16
C GLY A 20 12.10 -19.99 23.40
N ARG A 21 11.81 -20.93 22.51
CA ARG A 21 12.40 -22.27 22.55
C ARG A 21 13.78 -22.22 21.88
N VAL A 22 14.81 -22.72 22.57
CA VAL A 22 16.14 -22.88 21.97
C VAL A 22 16.08 -23.96 20.90
N THR A 23 16.47 -23.62 19.67
CA THR A 23 16.54 -24.56 18.56
C THR A 23 17.93 -25.17 18.46
N HIS A 24 18.97 -24.33 18.56
CA HIS A 24 20.35 -24.79 18.54
C HIS A 24 21.19 -24.04 19.56
N VAL A 25 22.10 -24.76 20.19
CA VAL A 25 23.25 -24.21 20.91
C VAL A 25 24.46 -24.43 20.01
N LEU A 26 25.18 -23.36 19.68
CA LEU A 26 26.26 -23.36 18.68
C LEU A 26 27.66 -23.42 19.30
N VAL A 27 27.75 -23.43 20.62
CA VAL A 27 29.00 -23.39 21.39
C VAL A 27 28.93 -24.33 22.59
N ASP A 28 30.05 -24.98 22.90
CA ASP A 28 30.18 -25.86 24.07
C ASP A 28 30.96 -25.17 25.20
N GLU A 29 30.86 -25.72 26.41
CA GLU A 29 31.62 -25.25 27.57
C GLU A 29 33.14 -25.26 27.28
N GLY A 30 33.80 -24.14 27.58
CA GLY A 30 35.25 -23.96 27.31
C GLY A 30 35.59 -23.48 25.90
N SER A 31 34.60 -23.33 25.01
CA SER A 31 34.80 -22.77 23.67
C SER A 31 35.22 -21.30 23.73
N ARG A 32 36.22 -20.93 22.94
CA ARG A 32 36.59 -19.51 22.75
C ARG A 32 35.60 -18.87 21.76
N VAL A 33 35.03 -17.72 22.15
CA VAL A 33 34.06 -16.98 21.33
C VAL A 33 34.48 -15.54 21.14
N GLU A 34 34.03 -14.93 20.06
CA GLU A 34 34.31 -13.53 19.73
C GLU A 34 33.07 -12.64 19.88
N ALA A 35 33.28 -11.33 19.97
CA ALA A 35 32.18 -10.37 20.09
C ALA A 35 31.30 -10.38 18.83
N GLY A 36 29.98 -10.53 19.01
CA GLY A 36 29.01 -10.63 17.92
C GLY A 36 28.80 -12.05 17.38
N GLN A 37 29.53 -13.04 17.89
CA GLN A 37 29.30 -14.43 17.52
C GLN A 37 27.95 -14.93 18.06
N VAL A 38 27.19 -15.62 17.20
CA VAL A 38 25.93 -16.25 17.58
C VAL A 38 26.23 -17.46 18.46
N LEU A 39 25.72 -17.46 19.69
CA LEU A 39 25.94 -18.54 20.66
C LEU A 39 24.79 -19.56 20.64
N MET A 40 23.56 -19.10 20.41
CA MET A 40 22.36 -19.94 20.32
C MET A 40 21.37 -19.33 19.33
N THR A 41 20.48 -20.15 18.79
CA THR A 41 19.34 -19.70 18.00
C THR A 41 18.04 -20.12 18.69
N LEU A 42 17.06 -19.21 18.66
CA LEU A 42 15.71 -19.44 19.15
C LEU A 42 14.78 -19.74 17.97
N GLU A 43 13.71 -20.46 18.26
CA GLU A 43 12.66 -20.74 17.28
C GLU A 43 11.91 -19.47 16.92
N THR A 44 11.84 -19.16 15.63
CA THR A 44 11.21 -17.94 15.10
C THR A 44 9.96 -18.22 14.27
N GLU A 45 9.48 -19.46 14.16
CA GLU A 45 8.41 -19.82 13.21
C GLU A 45 7.16 -18.93 13.33
N THR A 46 6.69 -18.66 14.55
CA THR A 46 5.54 -17.77 14.78
C THR A 46 5.83 -16.33 14.36
N ILE A 47 7.04 -15.84 14.65
CA ILE A 47 7.48 -14.49 14.28
C ILE A 47 7.60 -14.38 12.76
N ASP A 48 8.18 -15.38 12.10
CA ASP A 48 8.35 -15.42 10.65
C ASP A 48 7.00 -15.46 9.93
N ARG A 49 6.02 -16.20 10.46
CA ARG A 49 4.64 -16.20 9.96
C ARG A 49 3.99 -14.83 10.11
N GLN A 50 4.10 -14.18 11.27
CA GLN A 50 3.58 -12.84 11.49
C GLN A 50 4.22 -11.81 10.54
N ILE A 51 5.53 -11.90 10.32
CA ILE A 51 6.23 -11.06 9.35
C ILE A 51 5.69 -11.30 7.94
N ALA A 52 5.48 -12.56 7.54
CA ALA A 52 4.96 -12.90 6.23
C ALA A 52 3.54 -12.36 6.02
N GLU A 53 2.66 -12.50 7.01
CA GLU A 53 1.30 -11.95 7.00
C GLU A 53 1.31 -10.43 6.84
N GLN A 54 2.12 -9.73 7.64
CA GLN A 54 2.23 -8.27 7.56
C GLN A 54 2.78 -7.80 6.22
N ARG A 55 3.76 -8.51 5.65
CA ARG A 55 4.27 -8.23 4.30
C ARG A 55 3.17 -8.36 3.24
N ALA A 56 2.30 -9.37 3.35
CA ALA A 56 1.17 -9.54 2.45
C ALA A 56 0.17 -8.38 2.56
N VAL A 57 -0.10 -7.89 3.78
CA VAL A 57 -0.95 -6.71 4.00
C VAL A 57 -0.34 -5.47 3.34
N ILE A 58 0.96 -5.24 3.51
CA ILE A 58 1.67 -4.12 2.88
C ILE A 58 1.59 -4.20 1.36
N GLU A 59 1.80 -5.37 0.77
CA GLU A 59 1.74 -5.53 -0.69
C GLU A 59 0.33 -5.30 -1.24
N SER A 60 -0.70 -5.78 -0.53
CA SER A 60 -2.10 -5.50 -0.89
C SER A 60 -2.41 -4.00 -0.85
N ALA A 61 -2.00 -3.32 0.22
CA ALA A 61 -2.16 -1.87 0.36
C ALA A 61 -1.42 -1.11 -0.74
N ARG A 62 -0.20 -1.55 -1.09
CA ARG A 62 0.59 -0.97 -2.19
C ARG A 62 -0.08 -1.17 -3.54
N SER A 63 -0.64 -2.35 -3.81
CA SER A 63 -1.39 -2.62 -5.04
C SER A 63 -2.65 -1.75 -5.13
N GLN A 64 -3.39 -1.58 -4.03
CA GLN A 64 -4.55 -0.69 -3.97
C GLN A 64 -4.16 0.77 -4.20
N TYR A 65 -3.07 1.22 -3.58
CA TYR A 65 -2.53 2.56 -3.80
C TYR A 65 -2.11 2.76 -5.25
N GLN A 66 -1.41 1.81 -5.87
CA GLN A 66 -1.04 1.90 -7.29
C GLN A 66 -2.28 1.98 -8.19
N LYS A 67 -3.33 1.22 -7.90
CA LYS A 67 -4.60 1.30 -8.64
C LYS A 67 -5.26 2.67 -8.48
N ALA A 68 -5.20 3.26 -7.28
CA ALA A 68 -5.74 4.59 -7.03
C ALA A 68 -4.90 5.69 -7.71
N VAL A 69 -3.58 5.55 -7.74
CA VAL A 69 -2.66 6.54 -8.34
C VAL A 69 -2.57 6.44 -9.86
N ALA A 70 -2.68 5.24 -10.42
CA ALA A 70 -2.69 5.04 -11.88
C ALA A 70 -3.83 5.81 -12.55
N GLY A 71 -4.81 6.28 -11.77
CA GLY A 71 -5.90 7.10 -12.26
C GLY A 71 -6.84 6.32 -13.18
N PRO A 72 -7.72 7.03 -13.88
CA PRO A 72 -8.63 6.42 -14.83
C PRO A 72 -7.87 5.87 -16.03
N ARG A 73 -8.33 4.74 -16.53
CA ARG A 73 -7.70 4.13 -17.70
C ARG A 73 -7.93 4.99 -18.95
N PRO A 74 -7.02 4.98 -19.95
CA PRO A 74 -7.21 5.74 -21.19
C PRO A 74 -8.56 5.46 -21.88
N GLU A 75 -9.06 4.22 -21.78
CA GLU A 75 -10.36 3.83 -22.33
C GLU A 75 -11.54 4.49 -21.57
N GLU A 76 -11.40 4.70 -20.26
CA GLU A 76 -12.40 5.39 -19.43
C GLU A 76 -12.42 6.88 -19.75
N ILE A 77 -11.24 7.50 -19.90
CA ILE A 77 -11.10 8.89 -20.33
C ILE A 77 -11.71 9.09 -21.72
N ALA A 78 -11.37 8.22 -22.68
CA ALA A 78 -11.91 8.28 -24.05
C ALA A 78 -13.44 8.14 -24.07
N LYS A 79 -13.99 7.25 -23.24
CA LYS A 79 -15.45 7.09 -23.09
C LYS A 79 -16.09 8.36 -22.49
N ALA A 80 -15.51 8.92 -21.44
CA ALA A 80 -16.01 10.15 -20.84
C ALA A 80 -15.97 11.34 -21.83
N GLN A 81 -14.89 11.46 -22.61
CA GLN A 81 -14.78 12.45 -23.68
C GLN A 81 -15.85 12.29 -24.76
N ALA A 82 -16.13 11.05 -25.18
CA ALA A 82 -17.17 10.77 -26.17
C ALA A 82 -18.56 11.16 -25.65
N ILE A 83 -18.86 10.86 -24.39
CA ILE A 83 -20.13 11.24 -23.74
C ILE A 83 -20.27 12.76 -23.68
N ALA A 84 -19.25 13.46 -23.15
CA ALA A 84 -19.27 14.92 -23.04
C ALA A 84 -19.43 15.59 -24.41
N THR A 85 -18.76 15.08 -25.44
CA THR A 85 -18.89 15.58 -26.82
C THR A 85 -20.30 15.41 -27.36
N ASN A 86 -20.92 14.25 -27.16
CA ASN A 86 -22.29 13.99 -27.63
C ASN A 86 -23.31 14.87 -26.92
N ASP A 87 -23.18 15.03 -25.59
CA ASP A 87 -24.12 15.84 -24.82
C ASP A 87 -23.98 17.34 -25.15
N GLU A 88 -22.78 17.82 -25.49
CA GLU A 88 -22.57 19.19 -25.97
C GLU A 88 -23.18 19.41 -27.38
N ILE A 89 -23.09 18.41 -28.26
CA ILE A 89 -23.76 18.44 -29.57
C ILE A 89 -25.28 18.51 -29.38
N ASP A 90 -25.84 17.71 -28.46
CA ASP A 90 -27.26 17.70 -28.18
C ASP A 90 -27.72 19.02 -27.56
N ARG A 91 -26.97 19.60 -26.61
CA ARG A 91 -27.21 20.95 -26.07
C ARG A 91 -27.31 21.97 -27.20
N GLY A 92 -26.34 21.98 -28.12
CA GLY A 92 -26.35 22.88 -29.27
C GLY A 92 -27.54 22.65 -30.21
N ARG A 93 -28.00 21.39 -30.37
CA ARG A 93 -29.20 21.05 -31.14
C ARG A 93 -30.46 21.61 -30.47
N PHE A 94 -30.64 21.38 -29.17
CA PHE A 94 -31.79 21.90 -28.42
C PHE A 94 -31.79 23.43 -28.39
N GLU A 95 -30.63 24.08 -28.32
CA GLU A 95 -30.52 25.55 -28.36
C GLU A 95 -31.00 26.13 -29.70
N ARG A 96 -30.71 25.43 -30.82
CA ARG A 96 -31.24 25.83 -32.14
C ARG A 96 -32.75 25.61 -32.24
N LEU A 97 -33.25 24.49 -31.74
CA LEU A 97 -34.69 24.18 -31.75
C LEU A 97 -35.48 25.13 -30.84
N TYR A 98 -34.91 25.53 -29.70
CA TYR A 98 -35.53 26.47 -28.76
C TYR A 98 -35.64 27.86 -29.39
N ARG A 99 -34.57 28.34 -30.04
CA ARG A 99 -34.59 29.59 -30.81
C ARG A 99 -35.60 29.57 -31.96
N ALA A 100 -35.84 28.39 -32.55
CA ALA A 100 -36.87 28.19 -33.56
C ALA A 100 -38.30 28.04 -32.99
N GLY A 101 -38.47 28.06 -31.66
CA GLY A 101 -39.77 27.92 -30.99
C GLY A 101 -40.35 26.50 -31.01
N ILE A 102 -39.54 25.49 -31.30
CA ILE A 102 -39.99 24.09 -31.52
C ILE A 102 -40.01 23.28 -30.22
N VAL A 103 -39.14 23.61 -29.26
CA VAL A 103 -38.99 22.89 -27.99
C VAL A 103 -39.21 23.79 -26.79
N ALA A 104 -39.61 23.20 -25.67
CA ALA A 104 -39.80 23.90 -24.40
C ALA A 104 -38.46 24.32 -23.79
N LYS A 105 -38.48 25.39 -22.98
CA LYS A 105 -37.29 25.86 -22.25
C LYS A 105 -36.72 24.78 -21.32
N GLU A 106 -37.59 24.02 -20.67
CA GLU A 106 -37.22 22.90 -19.79
C GLU A 106 -36.32 21.88 -20.49
N GLN A 107 -36.62 21.51 -21.74
CA GLN A 107 -35.81 20.57 -22.51
C GLN A 107 -34.39 21.10 -22.82
N LEU A 108 -34.27 22.43 -23.02
CA LEU A 108 -32.96 23.07 -23.19
C LEU A 108 -32.18 23.10 -21.87
N ASP A 109 -32.87 23.37 -20.76
CA ASP A 109 -32.27 23.42 -19.43
C ASP A 109 -31.78 22.02 -18.99
N ASP A 110 -32.54 20.96 -19.30
CA ASP A 110 -32.14 19.56 -19.08
C ASP A 110 -30.89 19.19 -19.87
N ALA A 111 -30.87 19.48 -21.18
CA ALA A 111 -29.71 19.22 -22.03
C ALA A 111 -28.47 20.00 -21.57
N THR A 112 -28.66 21.24 -21.10
CA THR A 112 -27.57 22.07 -20.57
C THR A 112 -27.02 21.52 -19.26
N THR A 113 -27.91 21.06 -18.38
CA THR A 113 -27.51 20.44 -17.11
C THR A 113 -26.73 19.16 -17.36
N LYS A 114 -27.20 18.32 -18.29
CA LYS A 114 -26.53 17.08 -18.68
C LYS A 114 -25.13 17.34 -19.24
N ALA A 115 -25.00 18.27 -20.20
CA ALA A 115 -23.71 18.64 -20.78
C ALA A 115 -22.72 19.16 -19.72
N LYS A 116 -23.18 19.97 -18.77
CA LYS A 116 -22.35 20.45 -17.64
C LYS A 116 -21.90 19.31 -16.74
N THR A 117 -22.79 18.40 -16.36
CA THR A 117 -22.44 17.25 -15.50
C THR A 117 -21.39 16.39 -16.18
N SER A 118 -21.57 16.05 -17.46
CA SER A 118 -20.60 15.22 -18.19
C SER A 118 -19.27 15.93 -18.45
N ALA A 119 -19.26 17.26 -18.58
CA ALA A 119 -18.04 18.05 -18.64
C ALA A 119 -17.27 18.05 -17.31
N GLU A 120 -17.97 18.13 -16.17
CA GLU A 120 -17.35 18.02 -14.85
C GLU A 120 -16.85 16.61 -14.57
N ASP A 121 -17.59 15.57 -14.96
CA ASP A 121 -17.16 14.18 -14.82
C ASP A 121 -15.83 13.95 -15.57
N LEU A 122 -15.69 14.52 -16.77
CA LEU A 122 -14.43 14.47 -17.52
C LEU A 122 -13.29 15.25 -16.84
N ARG A 123 -13.61 16.33 -16.11
CA ARG A 123 -12.61 17.17 -15.42
C ARG A 123 -12.01 16.50 -14.18
N ILE A 124 -12.75 15.57 -13.57
CA ILE A 124 -12.35 14.86 -12.35
C ILE A 124 -11.45 13.64 -12.67
N LEU A 125 -11.45 13.19 -13.93
CA LEU A 125 -10.62 12.09 -14.45
C LEU A 125 -9.21 12.57 -14.81
#